data_AF-A0A811KTY0-F1
#
_entry.id   AF-A0A811KTY0-F1
#
_cell.length_a   1.000
_cell.length_b   1.000
_cell.length_c   1.000
_cell.angle_alpha   90.00
_cell.angle_beta   90.00
_cell.angle_gamma   90.00
#
_symmetry.space_group_name_H-M   'P 1'
#
loop_
_entity.id
_entity.type
_entity.pdbx_description
1 polymer ?
#
loop_
_entity_poly.entity_id
_entity_poly.type
_entity_poly.pdbx_seq_one_letter_code
_entity_poly.pdbx_strand_id
1 'polypeptide(L)'
;MAQVEYHPAPHKQSPYMWDFPDPITGTFPTYAYDKMDLYNKFHRANYIGIVIVGGSLSMTLFYLVVFETKGVFKPYIKMLLMCSMSDMFFWMFFTGFKGILIDGVYFLSINGAAKHFDREVQLMFLACYGFGICLIHTILPAQAYFRYHALKTSTFLSVKKTLFLFIFSVICTLPTAYFCRAGFDYSAEIWPNYNYALLWYKEFPVPVAHIANIRHFNVKMYFLQATILINLSFGIFIYILRLTMRELNQESNGGFKYSNKTRQLQKQLTRFLICQAMVTFCNSVIPVAAILIPLFMKIDAGATPSLCLFIVGWVPAVNPVLSNIIITPYRRFIIGCFKRLIGAVNSKVSRNSTDRNHSAMISNT
;
A
#
# COMPACT_ATOMS: atom_id res chain seq x y z
N MET A 1 17.71 6.01 32.10
CA MET A 1 17.91 5.94 30.63
C MET A 1 18.35 4.52 30.32
N ALA A 2 17.77 3.86 29.33
CA ALA A 2 18.25 2.54 28.91
C ALA A 2 19.70 2.69 28.41
N GLN A 3 20.59 1.78 28.80
CA GLN A 3 21.95 1.74 28.23
C GLN A 3 21.83 1.52 26.71
N VAL A 4 22.55 2.34 25.94
CA VAL A 4 22.58 2.23 24.49
C VAL A 4 23.52 1.08 24.14
N GLU A 5 22.96 0.01 23.59
CA GLU A 5 23.74 -1.06 22.97
C GLU A 5 24.24 -0.56 21.61
N TYR A 6 25.55 -0.61 21.40
CA TYR A 6 26.20 -0.26 20.13
C TYR A 6 27.04 -1.44 19.66
N HIS A 7 27.22 -1.54 18.34
CA HIS A 7 27.90 -2.64 17.68
C HIS A 7 29.08 -2.10 16.87
N PRO A 8 30.32 -2.17 17.38
CA PRO A 8 31.50 -1.64 16.69
C PRO A 8 31.99 -2.52 15.52
N ALA A 9 31.31 -3.64 15.27
CA ALA A 9 31.66 -4.62 14.25
C ALA A 9 30.38 -5.20 13.61
N PRO A 10 30.48 -5.81 12.42
CA PRO A 10 29.39 -6.56 11.80
C PRO A 10 28.73 -7.54 12.77
N HIS A 11 27.40 -7.61 12.74
CA HIS A 11 26.64 -8.55 13.55
C HIS A 11 25.49 -9.18 12.76
N LYS A 12 24.87 -10.24 13.29
CA LYS A 12 23.88 -11.05 12.56
C LYS A 12 22.70 -10.25 11.99
N GLN A 13 22.24 -9.21 12.69
CA GLN A 13 21.11 -8.38 12.24
C GLN A 13 21.54 -7.31 11.23
N SER A 14 22.81 -6.90 11.26
CA SER A 14 23.37 -5.88 10.37
C SER A 14 24.78 -6.30 9.95
N PRO A 15 24.91 -7.24 9.00
CA PRO A 15 26.21 -7.77 8.59
C PRO A 15 27.10 -6.76 7.84
N TYR A 16 26.52 -5.65 7.37
CA TYR A 16 27.20 -4.69 6.50
C TYR A 16 27.20 -3.25 7.05
N MET A 17 26.54 -2.99 8.18
CA MET A 17 26.50 -1.68 8.83
C MET A 17 26.75 -1.85 10.33
N TRP A 18 27.70 -1.10 10.86
CA TRP A 18 28.06 -1.12 12.26
C TRP A 18 28.40 0.29 12.75
N ASP A 19 28.28 0.51 14.07
CA ASP A 19 28.56 1.78 14.70
C ASP A 19 30.05 2.13 14.58
N PHE A 20 30.35 3.42 14.39
CA PHE A 20 31.70 3.93 14.33
C PHE A 20 31.86 5.16 15.24
N PRO A 21 33.05 5.38 15.84
CA PRO A 21 33.27 6.52 16.71
C PRO A 21 33.14 7.83 15.93
N ASP A 22 32.74 8.90 16.63
CA ASP A 22 32.62 10.22 16.01
C ASP A 22 34.00 10.64 15.45
N PRO A 23 34.10 11.09 14.18
CA PRO A 23 35.37 11.38 13.53
C PRO A 23 36.13 12.56 14.16
N ILE A 24 35.46 13.42 14.93
CA ILE A 24 36.07 14.56 15.62
C ILE A 24 36.58 14.13 17.00
N THR A 25 35.78 13.38 17.76
CA THR A 25 36.15 13.02 19.15
C THR A 25 36.90 11.71 19.28
N GLY A 26 36.80 10.82 18.29
CA GLY A 26 37.32 9.45 18.37
C GLY A 26 36.58 8.55 19.38
N THR A 27 35.48 9.02 19.97
CA THR A 27 34.72 8.30 20.99
C THR A 27 33.31 7.96 20.50
N PHE A 28 32.72 6.90 21.06
CA PHE A 28 31.31 6.60 20.83
C PHE A 28 30.43 7.57 21.61
N PRO A 29 29.34 8.09 21.01
CA PRO A 29 28.37 8.92 21.72
C PRO A 29 27.81 8.20 22.95
N THR A 30 27.67 8.91 24.07
CA THR A 30 27.14 8.34 25.32
C THR A 30 25.61 8.27 25.34
N TYR A 31 24.95 8.92 24.39
CA TYR A 31 23.50 8.98 24.27
C TYR A 31 23.06 8.70 22.83
N ALA A 32 21.90 8.07 22.69
CA ALA A 32 21.30 7.85 21.38
C ALA A 32 20.86 9.19 20.78
N TYR A 33 21.19 9.42 19.52
CA TYR A 33 20.73 10.59 18.78
C TYR A 33 20.27 10.17 17.40
N ASP A 34 19.27 10.87 16.90
CA ASP A 34 18.80 10.73 15.53
C ASP A 34 18.62 12.13 14.95
N LYS A 35 19.47 12.48 13.98
CA LYS A 35 19.36 13.78 13.28
C LYS A 35 17.98 13.96 12.62
N MET A 36 17.28 12.85 12.36
CA MET A 36 15.95 12.82 11.75
C MET A 36 14.84 12.46 12.76
N ASP A 37 15.01 12.73 14.07
CA ASP A 37 14.02 12.33 15.09
C ASP A 37 12.60 12.86 14.81
N LEU A 38 12.46 14.14 14.43
CA LEU A 38 11.15 14.72 14.08
C LEU A 38 10.53 13.98 12.88
N TYR A 39 11.35 13.64 11.89
CA TYR A 39 10.94 12.89 10.72
C TYR A 39 10.50 11.47 11.09
N ASN A 40 11.23 10.79 11.98
CA ASN A 40 10.88 9.45 12.46
C ASN A 40 9.59 9.46 13.29
N LYS A 41 9.37 10.50 14.12
CA LYS A 41 8.12 10.70 14.85
C LYS A 41 6.94 10.85 13.91
N PHE A 42 7.09 11.66 12.85
CA PHE A 42 6.09 11.81 11.81
C PHE A 42 5.81 10.49 11.08
N HIS A 43 6.85 9.77 10.66
CA HIS A 43 6.72 8.45 10.02
C HIS A 43 6.05 7.42 10.91
N ARG A 44 6.34 7.42 12.21
CA ARG A 44 5.69 6.54 13.18
C ARG A 44 4.21 6.87 13.33
N ALA A 45 3.85 8.14 13.46
CA ALA A 45 2.46 8.57 13.50
C ALA A 45 1.71 8.17 12.20
N ASN A 46 2.36 8.37 11.06
CA ASN A 46 1.82 7.95 9.77
C ASN A 46 1.65 6.44 9.65
N TYR A 47 2.64 5.65 10.09
CA TYR A 47 2.55 4.20 10.13
C TYR A 47 1.34 3.74 10.96
N ILE A 48 1.17 4.29 12.16
CA ILE A 48 0.01 4.00 13.02
C ILE A 48 -1.28 4.39 12.30
N GLY A 49 -1.32 5.57 11.68
CA GLY A 49 -2.45 6.04 10.89
C GLY A 49 -2.81 5.08 9.75
N ILE A 50 -1.86 4.67 8.93
CA ILE A 50 -2.07 3.74 7.80
C ILE A 50 -2.52 2.37 8.31
N VAL A 51 -1.89 1.84 9.36
CA VAL A 51 -2.27 0.52 9.90
C VAL A 51 -3.70 0.54 10.41
N ILE A 52 -4.09 1.54 11.19
CA ILE A 52 -5.44 1.64 11.76
C ILE A 52 -6.47 1.99 10.68
N VAL A 53 -6.25 3.10 9.96
CA VAL A 53 -7.20 3.64 8.98
C VAL A 53 -7.26 2.75 7.75
N GLY A 54 -6.12 2.42 7.16
CA GLY A 54 -6.02 1.51 6.02
C GLY A 54 -6.60 0.14 6.35
N GLY A 55 -6.25 -0.45 7.49
CA GLY A 55 -6.77 -1.75 7.91
C GLY A 55 -8.28 -1.75 8.10
N SER A 56 -8.80 -0.76 8.83
CA SER A 56 -10.24 -0.62 9.05
C SER A 56 -11.00 -0.46 7.74
N LEU A 57 -10.47 0.34 6.82
CA LEU A 57 -11.09 0.61 5.53
C LEU A 57 -11.02 -0.59 4.58
N SER A 58 -9.88 -1.28 4.49
CA SER A 58 -9.72 -2.49 3.67
C SER A 58 -10.63 -3.62 4.19
N MET A 59 -10.68 -3.83 5.50
CA MET A 59 -11.58 -4.81 6.13
C MET A 59 -13.05 -4.45 5.91
N THR A 60 -13.40 -3.16 6.02
CA THR A 60 -14.77 -2.68 5.73
C THR A 60 -15.12 -2.93 4.26
N LEU A 61 -14.23 -2.63 3.32
CA LEU A 61 -14.46 -2.91 1.91
C LEU A 61 -14.66 -4.41 1.68
N PHE A 62 -13.79 -5.25 2.24
CA PHE A 62 -13.90 -6.70 2.14
C PHE A 62 -15.25 -7.20 2.67
N TYR A 63 -15.67 -6.74 3.85
CA TYR A 63 -16.98 -7.05 4.43
C TYR A 63 -18.13 -6.63 3.50
N LEU A 64 -18.10 -5.41 2.99
CA LEU A 64 -19.15 -4.89 2.09
C LEU A 64 -19.22 -5.69 0.79
N VAL A 65 -18.06 -6.09 0.24
CA VAL A 65 -17.99 -6.93 -0.95
C VAL A 65 -18.65 -8.28 -0.68
N VAL A 66 -18.29 -8.97 0.40
CA VAL A 66 -18.78 -10.31 0.70
C VAL A 66 -20.28 -10.31 1.08
N PHE A 67 -20.71 -9.39 1.94
CA PHE A 67 -22.03 -9.48 2.58
C PHE A 67 -23.07 -8.49 2.05
N GLU A 68 -22.65 -7.35 1.50
CA GLU A 68 -23.57 -6.27 1.10
C GLU A 68 -23.69 -6.09 -0.42
N THR A 69 -22.93 -6.82 -1.22
CA THR A 69 -23.07 -6.80 -2.69
C THR A 69 -24.33 -7.54 -3.14
N LYS A 70 -25.43 -6.80 -3.26
CA LYS A 70 -26.76 -7.34 -3.63
C LYS A 70 -27.27 -6.76 -4.96
N GLY A 71 -28.27 -7.42 -5.54
CA GLY A 71 -28.98 -6.96 -6.74
C GLY A 71 -28.07 -6.84 -7.97
N VAL A 72 -28.16 -5.70 -8.67
CA VAL A 72 -27.46 -5.44 -9.95
C VAL A 72 -25.94 -5.46 -9.83
N PHE A 73 -25.39 -5.32 -8.62
CA PHE A 73 -23.94 -5.38 -8.39
C PHE A 73 -23.41 -6.80 -8.14
N LYS A 74 -24.28 -7.78 -7.87
CA LYS A 74 -23.87 -9.16 -7.51
C LYS A 74 -22.85 -9.76 -8.48
N PRO A 75 -22.94 -9.57 -9.80
CA PRO A 75 -21.93 -10.13 -10.71
C PRO A 75 -20.52 -9.51 -10.58
N TYR A 76 -20.41 -8.28 -10.08
CA TYR A 76 -19.15 -7.57 -9.88
C TYR A 76 -18.40 -7.98 -8.61
N ILE A 77 -19.03 -8.78 -7.73
CA ILE A 77 -18.44 -9.23 -6.47
C ILE A 77 -17.06 -9.85 -6.68
N LYS A 78 -16.89 -10.65 -7.74
CA LYS A 78 -15.63 -11.35 -8.04
C LYS A 78 -14.48 -10.39 -8.30
N MET A 79 -14.76 -9.32 -9.05
CA MET A 79 -13.78 -8.29 -9.38
C MET A 79 -13.43 -7.45 -8.16
N LEU A 80 -14.44 -7.03 -7.38
CA LEU A 80 -14.22 -6.26 -6.17
C LEU A 80 -13.49 -7.08 -5.10
N LEU A 81 -13.74 -8.40 -5.05
CA LEU A 81 -13.07 -9.30 -4.13
C LEU A 81 -11.57 -9.35 -4.41
N MET A 82 -11.16 -9.50 -5.67
CA MET A 82 -9.73 -9.45 -6.06
C MET A 82 -9.06 -8.16 -5.58
N CYS A 83 -9.74 -7.01 -5.74
CA CYS A 83 -9.23 -5.71 -5.29
C CYS A 83 -9.07 -5.67 -3.76
N SER A 84 -10.12 -6.07 -3.03
CA SER A 84 -10.09 -6.05 -1.57
C SER A 84 -9.05 -7.02 -1.00
N MET A 85 -8.85 -8.18 -1.62
CA MET A 85 -7.84 -9.15 -1.21
C MET A 85 -6.42 -8.62 -1.44
N SER A 86 -6.15 -7.95 -2.58
CA SER A 86 -4.84 -7.33 -2.82
C SER A 86 -4.57 -6.16 -1.88
N ASP A 87 -5.57 -5.32 -1.60
CA ASP A 87 -5.43 -4.20 -0.66
C ASP A 87 -5.16 -4.72 0.77
N MET A 88 -5.89 -5.76 1.22
CA MET A 88 -5.66 -6.41 2.50
C MET A 88 -4.27 -7.06 2.59
N PHE A 89 -3.84 -7.74 1.53
CA PHE A 89 -2.51 -8.35 1.47
C PHE A 89 -1.43 -7.27 1.62
N PHE A 90 -1.53 -6.19 0.82
CA PHE A 90 -0.56 -5.10 0.88
C PHE A 90 -0.55 -4.42 2.26
N TRP A 91 -1.72 -4.18 2.84
CA TRP A 91 -1.84 -3.62 4.20
C TRP A 91 -1.20 -4.52 5.26
N MET A 92 -1.42 -5.84 5.19
CA MET A 92 -0.88 -6.81 6.17
C MET A 92 0.64 -6.79 6.23
N PHE A 93 1.30 -6.61 5.08
CA PHE A 93 2.77 -6.56 4.98
C PHE A 93 3.34 -5.13 4.99
N PHE A 94 2.52 -4.11 5.28
CA PHE A 94 3.00 -2.75 5.44
C PHE A 94 3.68 -2.58 6.80
N THR A 95 4.97 -2.25 6.79
CA THR A 95 5.78 -2.14 8.01
C THR A 95 6.28 -0.72 8.29
N GLY A 96 5.98 0.25 7.43
CA GLY A 96 6.56 1.59 7.51
C GLY A 96 8.06 1.55 7.19
N PHE A 97 8.51 2.44 6.31
CA PHE A 97 9.86 2.37 5.77
C PHE A 97 10.54 3.73 5.87
N LYS A 98 11.79 3.72 6.32
CA LYS A 98 12.72 4.85 6.24
C LYS A 98 13.78 4.47 5.22
N GLY A 99 13.86 5.19 4.12
CA GLY A 99 14.84 4.96 3.06
C GLY A 99 15.67 6.17 2.67
N ILE A 100 16.94 5.93 2.38
CA ILE A 100 17.88 6.92 1.84
C ILE A 100 18.49 6.37 0.55
N LEU A 101 18.80 7.24 -0.40
CA LEU A 101 19.43 6.88 -1.67
C LEU A 101 20.66 7.75 -1.92
N ILE A 102 21.83 7.12 -1.97
CA ILE A 102 23.14 7.75 -2.18
C ILE A 102 23.98 6.86 -3.11
N ASP A 103 24.56 7.42 -4.16
CA ASP A 103 25.42 6.77 -5.16
C ASP A 103 24.87 5.41 -5.67
N GLY A 104 23.58 5.36 -5.97
CA GLY A 104 22.93 4.14 -6.44
C GLY A 104 22.85 3.02 -5.38
N VAL A 105 23.09 3.34 -4.11
CA VAL A 105 22.85 2.46 -2.96
C VAL A 105 21.57 2.93 -2.28
N TYR A 106 20.56 2.08 -2.34
CA TYR A 106 19.27 2.32 -1.70
C TYR A 106 19.21 1.58 -0.37
N PHE A 107 19.07 2.34 0.71
CA PHE A 107 18.97 1.79 2.05
C PHE A 107 17.53 1.84 2.53
N LEU A 108 17.15 0.85 3.33
CA LEU A 108 15.78 0.67 3.77
C LEU A 108 15.78 0.13 5.20
N SER A 109 15.41 0.97 6.16
CA SER A 109 15.16 0.55 7.54
C SER A 109 13.67 0.32 7.75
N ILE A 110 13.34 -0.81 8.36
CA ILE A 110 11.97 -1.22 8.67
C ILE A 110 11.56 -0.61 10.02
N ASN A 111 10.36 -0.04 10.07
CA ASN A 111 9.78 0.50 11.28
C ASN A 111 8.61 -0.39 11.78
N GLY A 112 7.87 0.11 12.77
CA GLY A 112 6.67 -0.55 13.26
C GLY A 112 6.94 -1.89 13.96
N ALA A 113 5.95 -2.77 13.95
CA ALA A 113 6.05 -4.08 14.61
C ALA A 113 7.15 -4.95 14.00
N ALA A 114 7.39 -4.83 12.68
CA ALA A 114 8.33 -5.70 12.00
C ALA A 114 9.80 -5.40 12.30
N LYS A 115 10.11 -4.20 12.82
CA LYS A 115 11.45 -3.83 13.30
C LYS A 115 11.96 -4.78 14.40
N HIS A 116 11.05 -5.40 15.15
CA HIS A 116 11.39 -6.29 16.27
C HIS A 116 11.65 -7.74 15.86
N PHE A 117 11.40 -8.10 14.60
CA PHE A 117 11.77 -9.42 14.08
C PHE A 117 13.24 -9.45 13.67
N ASP A 118 13.76 -10.66 13.48
CA ASP A 118 15.08 -10.85 12.92
C ASP A 118 15.15 -10.44 11.44
N ARG A 119 16.37 -10.25 10.96
CA ARG A 119 16.68 -9.81 9.59
C ARG A 119 16.00 -10.67 8.53
N GLU A 120 15.95 -11.99 8.73
CA GLU A 120 15.35 -12.92 7.78
C GLU A 120 13.84 -12.71 7.59
N VAL A 121 13.13 -12.52 8.69
CA VAL A 121 11.69 -12.19 8.66
C VAL A 121 11.50 -10.78 8.10
N GLN A 122 12.33 -9.82 8.47
CA GLN A 122 12.31 -8.46 7.90
C GLN A 122 12.47 -8.45 6.38
N LEU A 123 13.41 -9.22 5.83
CA LEU A 123 13.59 -9.41 4.38
C LEU A 123 12.36 -10.05 3.73
N MET A 124 11.70 -10.97 4.43
CA MET A 124 10.43 -11.54 3.96
C MET A 124 9.32 -10.49 3.88
N PHE A 125 9.17 -9.66 4.92
CA PHE A 125 8.22 -8.53 4.90
C PHE A 125 8.50 -7.59 3.74
N LEU A 126 9.77 -7.26 3.47
CA LEU A 126 10.16 -6.40 2.35
C LEU A 126 9.83 -7.04 0.99
N ALA A 127 10.07 -8.34 0.83
CA ALA A 127 9.73 -9.09 -0.37
C ALA A 127 8.21 -9.17 -0.60
N CYS A 128 7.44 -9.46 0.46
CA CYS A 128 5.97 -9.46 0.42
C CYS A 128 5.41 -8.06 0.12
N TYR A 129 6.03 -7.01 0.65
CA TYR A 129 5.66 -5.63 0.33
C TYR A 129 5.90 -5.33 -1.16
N GLY A 130 7.08 -5.63 -1.70
CA GLY A 130 7.39 -5.45 -3.12
C GLY A 130 6.46 -6.25 -4.03
N PHE A 131 6.13 -7.50 -3.64
CA PHE A 131 5.11 -8.32 -4.29
C PHE A 131 3.73 -7.65 -4.27
N GLY A 132 3.29 -7.14 -3.11
CA GLY A 132 2.00 -6.51 -2.93
C GLY A 132 1.82 -5.26 -3.82
N ILE A 133 2.85 -4.41 -3.92
CA ILE A 133 2.82 -3.27 -4.85
C ILE A 133 2.58 -3.75 -6.27
N CYS A 134 3.39 -4.69 -6.75
CA CYS A 134 3.28 -5.17 -8.13
C CYS A 134 1.94 -5.90 -8.38
N LEU A 135 1.40 -6.57 -7.36
CA LEU A 135 0.11 -7.26 -7.44
C LEU A 135 -1.04 -6.27 -7.65
N ILE A 136 -1.04 -5.14 -6.93
CA ILE A 136 -2.06 -4.09 -7.11
C ILE A 136 -2.08 -3.59 -8.56
N HIS A 137 -0.90 -3.35 -9.16
CA HIS A 137 -0.79 -2.89 -10.54
C HIS A 137 -1.20 -3.95 -11.56
N THR A 138 -0.80 -5.21 -11.38
CA THR A 138 -1.11 -6.30 -12.31
C THR A 138 -2.58 -6.74 -12.26
N ILE A 139 -3.31 -6.41 -11.18
CA ILE A 139 -4.76 -6.65 -11.08
C ILE A 139 -5.59 -5.60 -11.83
N LEU A 140 -5.13 -4.35 -11.96
CA LEU A 140 -5.85 -3.29 -12.68
C LEU A 140 -6.30 -3.68 -14.10
N PRO A 141 -5.43 -4.22 -14.99
CA PRO A 141 -5.87 -4.64 -16.31
C PRO A 141 -6.89 -5.78 -16.26
N ALA A 142 -6.79 -6.71 -15.30
CA ALA A 142 -7.79 -7.77 -15.11
C ALA A 142 -9.17 -7.19 -14.73
N GLN A 143 -9.20 -6.16 -13.88
CA GLN A 143 -10.44 -5.46 -13.53
C GLN A 143 -11.03 -4.70 -14.72
N ALA A 144 -10.20 -4.00 -15.49
CA ALA A 144 -10.64 -3.33 -16.72
C ALA A 144 -11.19 -4.33 -17.73
N TYR A 145 -10.50 -5.46 -17.93
CA TYR A 145 -10.91 -6.52 -18.85
C TYR A 145 -12.25 -7.15 -18.44
N PHE A 146 -12.43 -7.44 -17.15
CA PHE A 146 -13.69 -7.97 -16.63
C PHE A 146 -14.87 -7.10 -17.03
N ARG A 147 -14.71 -5.77 -16.97
CA ARG A 147 -15.76 -4.82 -17.32
C ARG A 147 -15.94 -4.65 -18.82
N TYR A 148 -14.85 -4.55 -19.56
CA TYR A 148 -14.90 -4.52 -21.01
C TYR A 148 -15.70 -5.72 -21.55
N HIS A 149 -15.42 -6.92 -21.04
CA HIS A 149 -16.15 -8.13 -21.42
C HIS A 149 -17.64 -8.06 -21.04
N ALA A 150 -17.95 -7.62 -19.81
CA ALA A 150 -19.33 -7.48 -19.35
C ALA A 150 -20.15 -6.52 -20.24
N LEU A 151 -19.53 -5.43 -20.71
CA LEU A 151 -20.14 -4.46 -21.61
C LEU A 151 -20.31 -5.01 -23.03
N LYS A 152 -19.27 -5.63 -23.59
CA LYS A 152 -19.27 -6.11 -24.97
C LYS A 152 -20.22 -7.29 -25.19
N THR A 153 -20.25 -8.23 -24.24
CA THR A 153 -20.97 -9.51 -24.43
C THR A 153 -22.32 -9.54 -23.72
N SER A 154 -22.66 -8.52 -22.94
CA SER A 154 -23.79 -8.55 -21.98
C SER A 154 -23.73 -9.70 -20.95
N THR A 155 -22.61 -10.42 -20.88
CA THR A 155 -22.39 -11.53 -19.96
C THR A 155 -21.14 -11.31 -19.12
N PHE A 156 -21.21 -11.73 -17.86
CA PHE A 156 -20.09 -11.60 -16.92
C PHE A 156 -19.10 -12.75 -17.08
N LEU A 157 -17.82 -12.50 -16.75
CA LEU A 157 -16.84 -13.58 -16.70
C LEU A 157 -17.28 -14.68 -15.71
N SER A 158 -17.06 -15.92 -16.13
CA SER A 158 -17.18 -17.07 -15.24
C SER A 158 -16.16 -16.97 -14.10
N VAL A 159 -16.46 -17.63 -12.97
CA VAL A 159 -15.56 -17.64 -11.80
C VAL A 159 -14.17 -18.17 -12.19
N LYS A 160 -14.11 -19.23 -13.01
CA LYS A 160 -12.86 -19.83 -13.48
C LYS A 160 -12.01 -18.82 -14.26
N LYS A 161 -12.61 -18.05 -15.19
CA LYS A 161 -11.90 -17.04 -15.97
C LYS A 161 -11.39 -15.89 -15.09
N THR A 162 -12.20 -15.43 -14.13
CA THR A 162 -11.78 -14.37 -13.19
C THR A 162 -10.65 -14.85 -12.27
N LEU A 163 -10.77 -16.06 -11.73
CA LEU A 163 -9.73 -16.67 -10.89
C LEU A 163 -8.43 -16.88 -11.68
N PHE A 164 -8.52 -17.31 -12.95
CA PHE A 164 -7.35 -17.44 -13.82
C PHE A 164 -6.63 -16.09 -13.99
N LEU A 165 -7.36 -14.99 -14.25
CA LEU A 165 -6.74 -13.66 -14.34
C LEU A 165 -6.04 -13.25 -13.05
N PHE A 166 -6.64 -13.54 -11.89
CA PHE A 166 -6.03 -13.26 -10.60
C PHE A 166 -4.75 -14.07 -10.36
N ILE A 167 -4.80 -15.38 -10.61
CA ILE A 167 -3.65 -16.28 -10.47
C ILE A 167 -2.53 -15.86 -11.44
N PHE A 168 -2.89 -15.48 -12.66
CA PHE A 168 -1.93 -14.96 -13.63
C PHE A 168 -1.22 -13.70 -13.10
N SER A 169 -1.96 -12.73 -12.55
CA SER A 169 -1.37 -11.55 -11.89
C SER A 169 -0.41 -11.95 -10.76
N VAL A 170 -0.79 -12.90 -9.90
CA VAL A 170 0.07 -13.43 -8.82
C VAL A 170 1.35 -14.07 -9.37
N ILE A 171 1.25 -14.95 -10.37
CA ILE A 171 2.41 -15.63 -10.96
C ILE A 171 3.39 -14.62 -11.56
N CYS A 172 2.89 -13.60 -12.26
CA CYS A 172 3.73 -12.56 -12.84
C CYS A 172 4.52 -11.75 -11.80
N THR A 173 4.03 -11.64 -10.56
CA THR A 173 4.66 -10.86 -9.50
C THR A 173 5.59 -11.67 -8.60
N LEU A 174 5.54 -13.01 -8.64
CA LEU A 174 6.43 -13.88 -7.84
C LEU A 174 7.93 -13.62 -8.07
N PRO A 175 8.43 -13.47 -9.32
CA PRO A 175 9.87 -13.28 -9.50
C PRO A 175 10.34 -11.92 -8.96
N THR A 176 9.47 -10.91 -8.93
CA THR A 176 9.77 -9.63 -8.27
C THR A 176 10.01 -9.83 -6.76
N ALA A 177 9.21 -10.65 -6.09
CA ALA A 177 9.39 -10.97 -4.67
C ALA A 177 10.74 -11.66 -4.43
N TYR A 178 11.07 -12.63 -5.28
CA TYR A 178 12.34 -13.35 -5.23
C TYR A 178 13.53 -12.41 -5.40
N PHE A 179 13.55 -11.60 -6.47
CA PHE A 179 14.65 -10.67 -6.70
C PHE A 179 14.71 -9.55 -5.65
N CYS A 180 13.57 -9.15 -5.07
CA CYS A 180 13.55 -8.21 -3.94
C CYS A 180 14.32 -8.81 -2.75
N ARG A 181 13.92 -10.00 -2.29
CA ARG A 181 14.61 -10.69 -1.18
C ARG A 181 16.10 -10.86 -1.48
N ALA A 182 16.43 -11.47 -2.62
CA ALA A 182 17.82 -11.74 -2.99
C ALA A 182 18.63 -10.46 -3.26
N GLY A 183 17.99 -9.37 -3.68
CA GLY A 183 18.63 -8.07 -3.86
C GLY A 183 19.03 -7.45 -2.53
N PHE A 184 18.10 -7.40 -1.57
CA PHE A 184 18.37 -6.82 -0.26
C PHE A 184 19.23 -7.70 0.65
N ASP A 185 19.28 -9.00 0.39
CA ASP A 185 20.10 -9.93 1.16
C ASP A 185 21.58 -9.87 0.77
N TYR A 186 21.87 -9.97 -0.53
CA TYR A 186 23.24 -10.18 -1.04
C TYR A 186 23.91 -8.92 -1.65
N SER A 187 23.17 -7.85 -1.97
CA SER A 187 23.76 -6.77 -2.77
C SER A 187 24.85 -5.95 -2.09
N ALA A 188 24.95 -6.00 -0.76
CA ALA A 188 26.02 -5.33 -0.02
C ALA A 188 27.39 -6.01 -0.19
N GLU A 189 27.42 -7.27 -0.66
CA GLU A 189 28.67 -8.03 -0.91
C GLU A 189 29.54 -7.41 -2.03
N ILE A 190 29.00 -6.45 -2.80
CA ILE A 190 29.76 -5.74 -3.84
C ILE A 190 30.93 -4.95 -3.25
N TRP A 191 30.78 -4.42 -2.04
CA TRP A 191 31.85 -3.71 -1.33
C TRP A 191 32.19 -4.48 -0.07
N PRO A 192 32.96 -5.59 -0.19
CA PRO A 192 33.34 -6.36 0.98
C PRO A 192 34.13 -5.48 1.94
N ASN A 193 33.85 -5.61 3.23
CA ASN A 193 34.48 -4.85 4.33
C ASN A 193 34.18 -3.35 4.37
N TYR A 194 33.33 -2.82 3.48
CA TYR A 194 32.90 -1.43 3.56
C TYR A 194 31.83 -1.25 4.64
N ASN A 195 32.03 -0.30 5.56
CA ASN A 195 31.00 0.05 6.53
C ASN A 195 29.94 0.94 5.87
N TYR A 196 28.83 0.33 5.49
CA TYR A 196 27.72 1.05 4.86
C TYR A 196 27.04 2.08 5.78
N ALA A 197 27.29 2.05 7.09
CA ALA A 197 26.79 3.05 8.03
C ALA A 197 27.30 4.46 7.71
N LEU A 198 28.45 4.59 7.03
CA LEU A 198 29.01 5.87 6.59
C LEU A 198 28.11 6.60 5.58
N LEU A 199 27.25 5.88 4.88
CA LEU A 199 26.28 6.41 3.91
C LEU A 199 24.88 6.59 4.52
N TRP A 200 24.67 6.18 5.77
CA TRP A 200 23.37 6.33 6.44
C TRP A 200 23.20 7.74 7.02
N TYR A 201 22.01 8.03 7.53
CA TYR A 201 21.80 9.22 8.35
C TYR A 201 22.73 9.22 9.56
N LYS A 202 23.09 10.42 10.04
CA LYS A 202 23.76 10.57 11.34
C LYS A 202 22.78 10.17 12.45
N GLU A 203 22.83 8.89 12.83
CA GLU A 203 21.99 8.24 13.82
C GLU A 203 22.86 7.29 14.66
N PHE A 204 22.67 7.28 15.98
CA PHE A 204 23.38 6.42 16.92
C PHE A 204 22.39 5.84 17.94
N PRO A 205 22.34 4.51 18.15
CA PRO A 205 23.05 3.49 17.37
C PRO A 205 22.50 3.39 15.95
N VAL A 206 23.31 2.89 15.02
CA VAL A 206 22.92 2.70 13.62
C VAL A 206 21.79 1.66 13.55
N PRO A 207 20.64 1.98 12.90
CA PRO A 207 19.53 1.04 12.83
C PRO A 207 19.87 -0.12 11.89
N VAL A 208 19.19 -1.25 12.10
CA VAL A 208 19.16 -2.33 11.10
C VAL A 208 18.56 -1.79 9.81
N ALA A 209 19.37 -1.78 8.76
CA ALA A 209 18.98 -1.35 7.43
C ALA A 209 19.32 -2.41 6.39
N HIS A 210 18.41 -2.55 5.43
CA HIS A 210 18.54 -3.44 4.29
C HIS A 210 19.10 -2.64 3.13
N ILE A 211 20.11 -3.20 2.46
CA ILE A 211 20.89 -2.50 1.45
C ILE A 211 20.55 -3.07 0.07
N ALA A 212 20.19 -2.20 -0.86
CA ALA A 212 20.01 -2.52 -2.27
C ALA A 212 21.00 -1.70 -3.11
N ASN A 213 22.16 -2.27 -3.40
CA ASN A 213 23.14 -1.65 -4.29
C ASN A 213 22.81 -1.96 -5.77
N ILE A 214 22.51 -0.93 -6.57
CA ILE A 214 22.08 -1.08 -7.98
C ILE A 214 23.14 -1.73 -8.87
N ARG A 215 24.38 -1.82 -8.41
CA ARG A 215 25.44 -2.52 -9.12
C ARG A 215 25.19 -4.04 -9.14
N HIS A 216 24.41 -4.58 -8.18
CA HIS A 216 24.13 -6.01 -8.04
C HIS A 216 23.09 -6.47 -9.06
N PHE A 217 23.29 -7.67 -9.63
CA PHE A 217 22.37 -8.21 -10.63
C PHE A 217 20.94 -8.36 -10.09
N ASN A 218 20.75 -8.93 -8.90
CA ASN A 218 19.41 -9.14 -8.34
C ASN A 218 18.66 -7.82 -8.11
N VAL A 219 19.36 -6.75 -7.70
CA VAL A 219 18.75 -5.44 -7.50
C VAL A 219 18.31 -4.83 -8.83
N LYS A 220 19.15 -4.94 -9.89
CA LYS A 220 18.77 -4.52 -11.25
C LYS A 220 17.54 -5.29 -11.73
N MET A 221 17.52 -6.61 -11.58
CA MET A 221 16.40 -7.45 -12.01
C MET A 221 15.13 -7.15 -11.24
N TYR A 222 15.21 -6.96 -9.91
CA TYR A 222 14.08 -6.55 -9.08
C TYR A 222 13.44 -5.27 -9.60
N PHE A 223 14.23 -4.20 -9.74
CA PHE A 223 13.69 -2.90 -10.14
C PHE A 223 13.28 -2.86 -11.62
N LEU A 224 14.01 -3.54 -12.51
CA LEU A 224 13.63 -3.66 -13.92
C LEU A 224 12.30 -4.40 -14.07
N GLN A 225 12.15 -5.55 -13.40
CA GLN A 225 10.92 -6.33 -13.47
C GLN A 225 9.74 -5.56 -12.86
N ALA A 226 9.91 -4.94 -11.69
CA ALA A 226 8.87 -4.12 -11.08
C ALA A 226 8.45 -2.98 -12.03
N THR A 227 9.41 -2.31 -12.66
CA THR A 227 9.16 -1.24 -13.63
C THR A 227 8.37 -1.74 -14.84
N ILE A 228 8.79 -2.86 -15.44
CA ILE A 228 8.10 -3.44 -16.59
C ILE A 228 6.68 -3.85 -16.21
N LEU A 229 6.48 -4.54 -15.09
CA LEU A 229 5.16 -4.97 -14.64
C LEU A 229 4.23 -3.78 -14.41
N ILE A 230 4.69 -2.74 -13.70
CA ILE A 230 3.89 -1.55 -13.41
C ILE A 230 3.52 -0.82 -14.71
N ASN A 231 4.50 -0.50 -15.55
CA ASN A 231 4.26 0.28 -16.78
C ASN A 231 3.44 -0.51 -17.81
N LEU A 232 3.74 -1.81 -18.01
CA LEU A 232 2.98 -2.65 -18.93
C LEU A 232 1.54 -2.84 -18.45
N SER A 233 1.34 -3.10 -17.15
CA SER A 233 -0.01 -3.26 -16.59
C SER A 233 -0.82 -1.97 -16.73
N PHE A 234 -0.21 -0.82 -16.46
CA PHE A 234 -0.86 0.48 -16.60
C PHE A 234 -1.16 0.82 -18.08
N GLY A 235 -0.24 0.50 -19.00
CA GLY A 235 -0.44 0.64 -20.44
C GLY A 235 -1.60 -0.23 -20.96
N ILE A 236 -1.63 -1.51 -20.59
CA ILE A 236 -2.74 -2.43 -20.91
C ILE A 236 -4.05 -1.93 -20.32
N PHE A 237 -4.03 -1.47 -19.06
CA PHE A 237 -5.20 -0.88 -18.42
C PHE A 237 -5.75 0.31 -19.21
N ILE A 238 -4.92 1.28 -19.60
CA ILE A 238 -5.34 2.44 -20.39
C ILE A 238 -5.93 1.99 -21.73
N TYR A 239 -5.30 1.02 -22.39
CA TYR A 239 -5.79 0.47 -23.64
C TYR A 239 -7.20 -0.13 -23.50
N ILE A 240 -7.40 -1.02 -22.51
CA ILE A 240 -8.70 -1.65 -22.26
C ILE A 240 -9.75 -0.61 -21.81
N LEU A 241 -9.35 0.38 -21.02
CA LEU A 241 -10.22 1.47 -20.60
C LEU A 241 -10.70 2.29 -21.81
N ARG A 242 -9.82 2.58 -22.78
CA ARG A 242 -10.21 3.24 -24.03
C ARG A 242 -11.22 2.41 -24.82
N LEU A 243 -11.03 1.09 -24.92
CA LEU A 243 -12.00 0.19 -25.55
C LEU A 243 -13.34 0.21 -24.82
N THR A 244 -13.31 0.19 -23.49
CA THR A 244 -14.50 0.25 -22.62
C THR A 244 -15.29 1.53 -22.83
N MET A 245 -14.60 2.68 -22.94
CA MET A 245 -15.23 3.97 -23.19
C MET A 245 -15.83 4.07 -24.59
N ARG A 246 -15.16 3.50 -25.61
CA ARG A 246 -15.70 3.42 -26.97
C ARG A 246 -17.01 2.63 -27.00
N GLU A 247 -17.04 1.45 -26.38
CA GLU A 247 -18.24 0.61 -26.31
C GLU A 247 -19.39 1.34 -25.59
N LEU A 248 -19.09 1.99 -24.46
CA LEU A 248 -20.08 2.75 -23.68
C LEU A 248 -20.68 3.93 -24.46
N ASN A 249 -19.89 4.56 -25.33
CA ASN A 249 -20.32 5.66 -26.19
C ASN A 249 -21.11 5.15 -27.41
N GLN A 250 -20.76 4.00 -27.98
CA GLN A 250 -21.53 3.40 -29.07
C GLN A 250 -22.92 2.99 -28.60
N GLU A 251 -23.02 2.32 -27.44
CA GLU A 251 -24.29 1.96 -26.79
C GLU A 251 -25.10 3.19 -26.36
N SER A 252 -24.45 4.34 -26.14
CA SER A 252 -25.13 5.61 -25.87
C SER A 252 -25.92 6.13 -27.07
N ASN A 253 -25.46 5.83 -28.29
CA ASN A 253 -25.97 6.41 -29.53
C ASN A 253 -26.82 5.42 -30.35
N GLY A 254 -26.60 4.11 -30.21
CA GLY A 254 -27.18 3.07 -31.06
C GLY A 254 -28.51 2.45 -30.63
N GLY A 255 -29.06 2.81 -29.47
CA GLY A 255 -30.39 2.38 -29.03
C GLY A 255 -30.53 0.94 -28.50
N PHE A 256 -31.27 0.82 -27.39
CA PHE A 256 -32.02 -0.35 -26.88
C PHE A 256 -31.35 -1.58 -26.22
N LYS A 257 -30.03 -1.83 -26.23
CA LYS A 257 -29.53 -3.08 -25.59
C LYS A 257 -29.57 -3.10 -24.05
N TYR A 258 -29.47 -1.95 -23.39
CA TYR A 258 -29.39 -1.88 -21.93
C TYR A 258 -30.48 -1.01 -21.31
N SER A 259 -31.01 -1.47 -20.17
CA SER A 259 -31.87 -0.63 -19.33
C SER A 259 -31.13 0.63 -18.86
N ASN A 260 -31.86 1.74 -18.67
CA ASN A 260 -31.29 3.00 -18.15
C ASN A 260 -30.56 2.79 -16.81
N LYS A 261 -31.07 1.88 -15.97
CA LYS A 261 -30.44 1.50 -14.70
C LYS A 261 -29.08 0.82 -14.92
N THR A 262 -28.99 -0.14 -15.83
CA THR A 262 -27.74 -0.83 -16.18
C THR A 262 -26.73 0.15 -16.78
N ARG A 263 -27.17 1.06 -17.65
CA ARG A 263 -26.29 2.08 -18.25
C ARG A 263 -25.70 3.03 -17.20
N GLN A 264 -26.52 3.48 -16.25
CA GLN A 264 -26.04 4.33 -15.15
C GLN A 264 -25.02 3.59 -14.27
N LEU A 265 -25.30 2.31 -13.97
CA LEU A 265 -24.38 1.44 -13.23
C LEU A 265 -23.02 1.31 -13.93
N GLN A 266 -23.02 1.03 -15.24
CA GLN A 266 -21.77 0.92 -16.01
C GLN A 266 -20.99 2.24 -16.02
N LYS A 267 -21.67 3.38 -16.20
CA LYS A 267 -21.04 4.71 -16.12
C LYS A 267 -20.40 4.96 -14.75
N GLN A 268 -21.10 4.62 -13.65
CA GLN A 268 -20.58 4.76 -12.29
C GLN A 268 -19.33 3.91 -12.08
N LEU A 269 -19.38 2.65 -12.51
CA LEU A 269 -18.25 1.75 -12.44
C LEU A 269 -17.08 2.30 -13.26
N THR A 270 -17.26 2.63 -14.54
CA THR A 270 -16.16 3.14 -15.37
C THR A 270 -15.50 4.39 -14.76
N ARG A 271 -16.29 5.31 -14.20
CA ARG A 271 -15.75 6.46 -13.43
C ARG A 271 -14.90 6.00 -12.24
N PHE A 272 -15.37 5.02 -11.48
CA PHE A 272 -14.59 4.43 -10.39
C PHE A 272 -13.22 3.91 -10.87
N LEU A 273 -13.14 3.18 -11.99
CA LEU A 273 -11.85 2.69 -12.49
C LEU A 273 -10.92 3.81 -12.92
N ILE A 274 -11.46 4.85 -13.56
CA ILE A 274 -10.67 6.01 -13.96
C ILE A 274 -10.08 6.68 -12.71
N CYS A 275 -10.91 6.93 -11.69
CA CYS A 275 -10.46 7.50 -10.43
C CYS A 275 -9.42 6.61 -9.74
N GLN A 276 -9.65 5.29 -9.70
CA GLN A 276 -8.73 4.34 -9.08
C GLN A 276 -7.38 4.32 -9.79
N ALA A 277 -7.38 4.36 -11.12
CA ALA A 277 -6.15 4.42 -11.91
C ALA A 277 -5.39 5.74 -11.73
N MET A 278 -6.09 6.87 -11.66
CA MET A 278 -5.47 8.16 -11.35
C MET A 278 -4.85 8.17 -9.96
N VAL A 279 -5.57 7.68 -8.95
CA VAL A 279 -5.04 7.53 -7.59
C VAL A 279 -3.81 6.61 -7.59
N THR A 280 -3.88 5.47 -8.27
CA THR A 280 -2.75 4.50 -8.34
C THR A 280 -1.54 5.11 -9.06
N PHE A 281 -1.78 5.89 -10.11
CA PHE A 281 -0.72 6.62 -10.81
C PHE A 281 -0.03 7.63 -9.90
N CYS A 282 -0.80 8.48 -9.21
CA CYS A 282 -0.28 9.51 -8.32
C CYS A 282 0.39 8.92 -7.07
N ASN A 283 -0.22 7.91 -6.44
CA ASN A 283 0.27 7.37 -5.18
C ASN A 283 1.34 6.30 -5.33
N SER A 284 1.46 5.67 -6.50
CA SER A 284 2.40 4.57 -6.70
C SER A 284 3.34 4.79 -7.87
N VAL A 285 2.84 5.04 -9.09
CA VAL A 285 3.71 5.14 -10.27
C VAL A 285 4.68 6.32 -10.17
N ILE A 286 4.20 7.51 -9.83
CA ILE A 286 5.04 8.71 -9.71
C ILE A 286 6.09 8.55 -8.59
N PRO A 287 5.73 8.18 -7.34
CA PRO A 287 6.73 7.98 -6.28
C PRO A 287 7.74 6.89 -6.58
N VAL A 288 7.33 5.78 -7.20
CA VAL A 288 8.25 4.70 -7.59
C VAL A 288 9.22 5.19 -8.66
N ALA A 289 8.74 5.91 -9.69
CA ALA A 289 9.62 6.51 -10.70
C ALA A 289 10.63 7.50 -10.09
N ALA A 290 10.19 8.31 -9.11
CA ALA A 290 11.05 9.25 -8.39
C ALA A 290 12.15 8.56 -7.54
N ILE A 291 11.97 7.30 -7.14
CA ILE A 291 13.03 6.49 -6.51
C ILE A 291 13.94 5.88 -7.58
N LEU A 292 13.35 5.31 -8.63
CA LEU A 292 14.05 4.51 -9.63
C LEU A 292 14.98 5.32 -10.52
N ILE A 293 14.53 6.49 -11.00
CA ILE A 293 15.33 7.31 -11.93
C ILE A 293 16.64 7.72 -11.26
N PRO A 294 16.67 8.32 -10.05
CA PRO A 294 17.91 8.62 -9.37
C PRO A 294 18.74 7.37 -9.04
N LEU A 295 18.09 6.25 -8.70
CA LEU A 295 18.79 5.00 -8.37
C LEU A 295 19.60 4.47 -9.56
N PHE A 296 19.01 4.41 -10.75
CA PHE A 296 19.69 3.95 -11.96
C PHE A 296 20.71 4.96 -12.48
N MET A 297 20.45 6.25 -12.33
CA MET A 297 21.39 7.32 -12.69
C MET A 297 22.49 7.54 -11.63
N LYS A 298 22.41 6.85 -10.49
CA LYS A 298 23.29 7.02 -9.31
C LYS A 298 23.33 8.48 -8.81
N ILE A 299 22.19 9.16 -8.88
CA ILE A 299 22.01 10.51 -8.35
C ILE A 299 21.62 10.41 -6.87
N ASP A 300 22.28 11.21 -6.04
CA ASP A 300 21.97 11.32 -4.62
C ASP A 300 20.59 11.97 -4.42
N ALA A 301 19.59 11.17 -4.08
CA ALA A 301 18.24 11.64 -3.79
C ALA A 301 18.00 11.85 -2.29
N GLY A 302 18.98 11.53 -1.43
CA GLY A 302 18.90 11.69 0.01
C GLY A 302 17.65 11.02 0.58
N ALA A 303 16.83 11.79 1.32
CA ALA A 303 15.61 11.30 1.96
C ALA A 303 14.36 11.22 1.05
N THR A 304 14.48 11.55 -0.24
CA THR A 304 13.36 11.46 -1.21
C THR A 304 12.67 10.08 -1.20
N PRO A 305 13.38 8.94 -1.14
CA PRO A 305 12.73 7.64 -1.10
C PRO A 305 11.82 7.44 0.12
N SER A 306 12.19 7.98 1.28
CA SER A 306 11.32 7.92 2.47
C SER A 306 9.99 8.66 2.25
N LEU A 307 10.01 9.82 1.58
CA LEU A 307 8.78 10.55 1.23
C LEU A 307 7.95 9.79 0.18
N CYS A 308 8.61 9.21 -0.82
CA CYS A 308 7.93 8.41 -1.83
C CYS A 308 7.26 7.17 -1.21
N LEU A 309 7.97 6.44 -0.33
CA LEU A 309 7.42 5.30 0.41
C LEU A 309 6.28 5.69 1.34
N PHE A 310 6.33 6.89 1.93
CA PHE A 310 5.22 7.45 2.69
C PHE A 310 3.96 7.54 1.81
N ILE A 311 4.06 8.10 0.61
CA ILE A 311 2.93 8.25 -0.32
C ILE A 311 2.40 6.88 -0.76
N VAL A 312 3.30 5.96 -1.10
CA VAL A 312 2.94 4.58 -1.51
C VAL A 312 2.22 3.83 -0.40
N GLY A 313 2.62 4.04 0.86
CA GLY A 313 1.99 3.42 2.02
C GLY A 313 0.49 3.71 2.17
N TRP A 314 -0.03 4.78 1.56
CA TRP A 314 -1.45 5.15 1.63
C TRP A 314 -2.35 4.43 0.61
N VAL A 315 -1.79 3.73 -0.37
CA VAL A 315 -2.57 2.95 -1.37
C VAL A 315 -3.71 2.10 -0.75
N PRO A 316 -3.51 1.29 0.31
CA PRO A 316 -4.56 0.45 0.89
C PRO A 316 -5.64 1.23 1.64
N ALA A 317 -5.42 2.52 1.93
CA ALA A 317 -6.45 3.38 2.49
C ALA A 317 -7.25 4.08 1.38
N VAL A 318 -6.56 4.63 0.37
CA VAL A 318 -7.23 5.43 -0.68
C VAL A 318 -8.13 4.55 -1.57
N ASN A 319 -7.69 3.34 -1.93
CA ASN A 319 -8.46 2.43 -2.79
C ASN A 319 -9.84 2.05 -2.16
N PRO A 320 -9.91 1.58 -0.90
CA PRO A 320 -11.17 1.36 -0.22
C PRO A 320 -12.02 2.61 0.00
N VAL A 321 -11.43 3.76 0.35
CA VAL A 321 -12.17 5.02 0.50
C VAL A 321 -12.88 5.36 -0.80
N LEU A 322 -12.15 5.31 -1.91
CA LEU A 322 -12.71 5.59 -3.24
C LEU A 322 -13.85 4.61 -3.58
N SER A 323 -13.65 3.32 -3.29
CA SER A 323 -14.65 2.28 -3.51
C SER A 323 -15.93 2.54 -2.69
N ASN A 324 -15.76 2.87 -1.41
CA ASN A 324 -16.85 3.14 -0.48
C ASN A 324 -17.63 4.42 -0.84
N ILE A 325 -16.96 5.44 -1.39
CA ILE A 325 -17.59 6.71 -1.80
C ILE A 325 -18.35 6.54 -3.12
N ILE A 326 -17.76 5.88 -4.12
CA ILE A 326 -18.33 5.82 -5.47
C ILE A 326 -19.43 4.75 -5.58
N ILE A 327 -19.27 3.60 -4.93
CA ILE A 327 -20.25 2.51 -5.00
C ILE A 327 -21.44 2.86 -4.10
N THR A 328 -22.55 3.25 -4.73
CA THR A 328 -23.73 3.80 -4.03
C THR A 328 -24.29 2.87 -2.95
N PRO A 329 -24.44 1.54 -3.15
CA PRO A 329 -24.88 0.64 -2.08
C PRO A 329 -23.99 0.69 -0.83
N TYR A 330 -22.66 0.75 -1.03
CA TYR A 330 -21.69 0.77 0.07
C TYR A 330 -21.80 2.08 0.85
N ARG A 331 -21.84 3.21 0.14
CA ARG A 331 -22.04 4.52 0.78
C ARG A 331 -23.33 4.58 1.59
N ARG A 332 -24.44 4.06 1.05
CA ARG A 332 -25.73 4.03 1.75
C ARG A 332 -25.68 3.17 3.01
N PHE A 333 -25.01 2.02 2.94
CA PHE A 333 -24.82 1.16 4.10
C PHE A 333 -24.02 1.86 5.19
N ILE A 334 -22.85 2.42 4.85
CA ILE A 334 -21.98 3.13 5.80
C ILE A 334 -22.72 4.30 6.46
N ILE A 335 -23.39 5.16 5.68
CA ILE A 335 -24.19 6.27 6.22
C ILE A 335 -25.32 5.75 7.11
N GLY A 336 -25.96 4.64 6.75
CA GLY A 336 -27.00 4.01 7.56
C GLY A 336 -26.48 3.54 8.92
N CYS A 337 -25.30 2.92 8.97
CA CYS A 337 -24.63 2.53 10.21
C CYS A 337 -24.32 3.74 11.09
N PHE A 338 -23.77 4.82 10.52
CA PHE A 338 -23.49 6.05 11.27
C PHE A 338 -24.77 6.71 11.82
N LYS A 339 -25.85 6.78 11.03
CA LYS A 339 -27.13 7.31 11.50
C LYS A 339 -27.72 6.49 12.65
N ARG A 340 -27.62 5.16 12.60
CA ARG A 340 -28.07 4.27 13.68
C ARG A 340 -27.24 4.45 14.95
N LEU A 341 -25.92 4.59 14.81
CA LEU A 341 -25.02 4.83 15.94
C LEU A 341 -25.34 6.14 16.65
N ILE A 342 -25.49 7.23 15.88
CA ILE A 342 -25.84 8.56 16.41
C ILE A 342 -27.23 8.52 17.08
N GLY A 343 -28.21 7.86 16.45
CA GLY A 343 -29.55 7.70 17.03
C GLY A 343 -29.55 6.93 18.35
N ALA A 344 -28.73 5.88 18.47
CA ALA A 344 -28.60 5.08 19.69
C ALA A 344 -27.89 5.82 20.82
N VAL A 345 -26.94 6.72 20.51
CA VAL A 345 -26.30 7.58 21.51
C VAL A 345 -27.31 8.61 22.03
N ASN A 346 -28.05 9.26 21.12
CA ASN A 346 -29.05 10.27 21.49
C ASN A 346 -30.20 9.69 22.33
N SER A 347 -30.65 8.46 22.06
CA SER A 347 -31.69 7.81 22.86
C SER A 347 -31.23 7.48 24.29
N LYS A 348 -29.96 7.11 24.49
CA LYS A 348 -29.38 6.89 25.83
C LYS A 348 -29.26 8.19 26.63
N VAL A 349 -28.83 9.27 25.99
CA VAL A 349 -28.71 10.59 26.66
C VAL A 349 -30.07 11.11 27.12
N SER A 350 -31.09 10.99 26.28
CA SER A 350 -32.47 11.37 26.64
C SER A 350 -32.97 10.61 27.85
N ARG A 351 -32.79 9.27 27.89
CA ARG A 351 -33.21 8.43 29.02
C ARG A 351 -32.55 8.82 30.35
N ASN A 352 -31.23 9.06 30.34
CA ASN A 352 -30.51 9.48 31.54
C ASN A 352 -30.97 10.85 32.07
N SER A 353 -31.40 11.75 31.19
CA SER A 353 -31.94 13.05 31.60
C SER A 353 -33.30 12.92 32.29
N THR A 354 -34.16 12.01 31.81
CA THR A 354 -35.45 11.70 32.43
C THR A 354 -35.27 11.05 33.80
N ASP A 355 -34.36 10.08 33.92
CA ASP A 355 -34.11 9.38 35.19
C ASP A 355 -33.50 10.29 36.26
N ARG A 356 -32.63 11.24 35.88
CA ARG A 356 -32.10 12.26 36.80
C ARG A 356 -33.18 13.20 37.31
N ASN A 357 -34.07 13.67 36.43
CA ASN A 357 -35.16 14.54 36.84
C ASN A 357 -36.13 13.81 37.79
N HIS A 358 -36.38 12.52 37.55
CA HIS A 358 -37.23 11.71 38.43
C HIS A 358 -36.57 11.45 39.79
N SER A 359 -35.25 11.25 39.83
CA SER A 359 -34.51 11.06 41.08
C SER A 359 -34.43 12.35 41.92
N ALA A 360 -34.27 13.51 41.27
CA ALA A 360 -34.28 14.81 41.94
C ALA A 360 -35.67 15.19 42.50
N MET A 361 -36.76 14.71 41.86
CA MET A 361 -38.11 14.86 42.42
C MET A 361 -38.30 14.03 43.68
N ILE A 362 -37.78 12.80 43.74
CA ILE A 362 -37.92 11.92 44.91
C ILE A 362 -37.08 12.41 46.10
N SER A 363 -35.94 13.07 45.89
CA SER A 363 -35.10 13.57 47.00
C SER A 363 -35.63 14.83 47.68
N ASN A 364 -36.64 15.51 47.10
CA ASN A 364 -37.22 16.74 47.62
C ASN A 364 -38.58 16.55 48.32
N THR A 365 -39.00 15.30 48.48
CA THR A 365 -40.14 14.87 49.31
C THR A 365 -39.64 14.09 50.49
#